data_AF-A0A3C1V741-F1
#
_entry.id   AF-A0A3C1V741-F1
#
_cell.length_a   1.000
_cell.length_b   1.000
_cell.length_c   1.000
_cell.angle_alpha   90.00
_cell.angle_beta   90.00
_cell.angle_gamma   90.00
#
_symmetry.space_group_name_H-M   'P 1'
#
loop_
_entity.id
_entity.type
_entity.pdbx_description
1 polymer ?
#
loop_
_entity_poly.entity_id
_entity_poly.type
_entity_poly.pdbx_seq_one_letter_code
_entity_poly.pdbx_strand_id
1 'polypeptide(L)'
;MTALQTPVTRYGKRLGLFSALLSCFVLLPATALAISSSTEDDSISQQNVAKLIAQLGDTKYAIRESATQQLRLIADHAIDQLLDAANQSNDLETALRAQWILETVSLIGPDDPPEVAELLKNFSSRSLSQQISALSRLIRLEENAGVKPLARLIRTNRSASTSYLAALILLQEWRP
;
A
#
# COMPACT_ATOMS: atom_id res chain seq x y z
N MET A 1 -27.10 56.33 14.78
CA MET A 1 -28.24 56.02 15.66
C MET A 1 -28.27 54.52 15.86
N THR A 2 -28.11 54.12 17.11
CA THR A 2 -27.63 52.83 17.59
C THR A 2 -28.79 51.84 17.68
N ALA A 3 -28.71 50.69 17.00
CA ALA A 3 -29.69 49.62 17.14
C ALA A 3 -29.34 48.76 18.37
N LEU A 4 -30.31 48.69 19.27
CA LEU A 4 -30.27 48.15 20.62
C LEU A 4 -30.22 46.60 20.60
N GLN A 5 -29.29 46.03 21.37
CA GLN A 5 -29.30 44.63 21.75
C GLN A 5 -30.37 44.39 22.83
N THR A 6 -31.10 43.28 22.74
CA THR A 6 -31.84 42.69 23.88
C THR A 6 -31.71 41.17 23.88
N PRO A 7 -31.15 40.55 24.94
CA PRO A 7 -31.18 39.11 25.16
C PRO A 7 -32.41 38.71 25.99
N VAL A 8 -33.18 37.73 25.52
CA VAL A 8 -34.34 37.17 26.27
C VAL A 8 -34.00 35.77 26.78
N THR A 9 -33.63 35.75 28.06
CA THR A 9 -33.93 34.80 29.15
C THR A 9 -33.99 33.28 28.89
N ARG A 10 -33.12 32.57 29.62
CA ARG A 10 -33.16 31.14 29.96
C ARG A 10 -34.35 30.80 30.88
N TYR A 11 -35.07 29.73 30.58
CA TYR A 11 -36.06 29.05 31.43
C TYR A 11 -36.17 27.62 30.87
N GLY A 12 -36.10 26.50 31.60
CA GLY A 12 -35.92 26.25 33.02
C GLY A 12 -35.52 24.78 33.21
N LYS A 13 -34.90 24.49 34.36
CA LYS A 13 -34.66 23.13 34.85
C LYS A 13 -35.99 22.42 35.11
N ARG A 14 -36.12 21.16 34.70
CA ARG A 14 -37.01 20.20 35.39
C ARG A 14 -36.19 19.01 35.85
N LEU A 15 -36.00 19.04 37.16
CA LEU A 15 -35.57 17.97 38.06
C LEU A 15 -36.72 16.95 38.15
N GLY A 16 -36.40 15.67 37.94
CA GLY A 16 -37.33 14.55 38.13
C GLY A 16 -36.53 13.29 38.44
N LEU A 17 -36.45 12.99 39.74
CA LEU A 17 -35.95 11.75 40.35
C LEU A 17 -37.09 10.71 40.45
N PHE A 18 -36.71 9.47 40.78
CA PHE A 18 -37.52 8.25 41.08
C PHE A 18 -37.90 7.41 39.85
N SER A 19 -37.75 6.08 39.80
CA SER A 19 -37.36 5.05 40.76
C SER A 19 -37.12 3.71 40.01
N ALA A 20 -36.18 2.93 40.53
CA ALA A 20 -35.95 1.47 40.43
C ALA A 20 -36.80 0.57 39.51
N LEU A 21 -36.11 -0.27 38.73
CA LEU A 21 -36.43 -1.66 38.35
C LEU A 21 -35.12 -2.26 37.75
N LEU A 22 -34.21 -2.80 38.56
CA LEU A 22 -34.03 -4.22 38.87
C LEU A 22 -34.21 -5.19 37.69
N SER A 23 -33.14 -5.96 37.42
CA SER A 23 -33.11 -7.30 36.80
C SER A 23 -32.99 -7.40 35.28
N CYS A 24 -31.76 -7.64 34.81
CA CYS A 24 -31.35 -8.88 34.12
C CYS A 24 -29.99 -8.66 33.43
N PHE A 25 -28.90 -8.73 34.21
CA PHE A 25 -27.56 -8.89 33.65
C PHE A 25 -27.41 -10.36 33.24
N VAL A 26 -27.86 -10.68 32.02
CA VAL A 26 -27.58 -11.99 31.41
C VAL A 26 -26.11 -11.98 31.02
N LEU A 27 -25.31 -12.81 31.70
CA LEU A 27 -23.95 -13.12 31.29
C LEU A 27 -23.99 -13.71 29.87
N LEU A 28 -23.58 -12.92 28.88
CA LEU A 28 -23.11 -13.47 27.61
C LEU A 28 -21.75 -14.13 27.87
N PRO A 29 -21.56 -15.42 27.62
CA PRO A 29 -20.22 -15.95 27.48
C PRO A 29 -19.68 -15.37 26.18
N ALA A 30 -18.75 -14.43 26.29
CA ALA A 30 -17.90 -14.06 25.17
C ALA A 30 -17.06 -15.28 24.81
N THR A 31 -17.57 -16.11 23.89
CA THR A 31 -16.71 -17.02 23.13
C THR A 31 -15.91 -16.17 22.16
N ALA A 32 -14.87 -15.52 22.70
CA ALA A 32 -13.77 -15.02 21.90
C ALA A 32 -13.06 -16.24 21.31
N LEU A 33 -13.52 -16.69 20.15
CA LEU A 33 -12.69 -17.49 19.26
C LEU A 33 -11.56 -16.58 18.81
N ALA A 34 -10.44 -16.63 19.54
CA ALA A 34 -9.18 -16.09 19.10
C ALA A 34 -8.77 -16.85 17.83
N ILE A 35 -9.08 -16.26 16.67
CA ILE A 35 -8.48 -16.66 15.39
C ILE A 35 -7.03 -16.17 15.46
N SER A 36 -6.17 -17.00 16.06
CA SER A 36 -4.74 -16.73 16.21
C SER A 36 -3.92 -17.49 15.15
N SER A 37 -4.47 -17.67 13.95
CA SER A 37 -3.84 -18.43 12.86
C SER A 37 -3.11 -17.58 11.83
N SER A 38 -3.21 -16.24 11.88
CA SER A 38 -2.57 -15.38 10.87
C SER A 38 -1.09 -15.13 11.14
N THR A 39 -0.68 -15.01 12.41
CA THR A 39 0.68 -14.56 12.75
C THR A 39 1.77 -15.60 12.46
N GLU A 40 1.43 -16.89 12.55
CA GLU A 40 2.41 -17.97 12.35
C GLU A 40 2.72 -18.18 10.86
N ASP A 41 1.69 -18.14 10.01
CA ASP A 41 1.81 -18.27 8.54
C ASP A 41 2.57 -17.07 7.92
N ASP A 42 2.30 -15.86 8.42
CA ASP A 42 3.03 -14.65 8.02
C ASP A 42 4.53 -14.74 8.38
N SER A 43 4.86 -15.26 9.57
CA SER A 43 6.25 -15.40 10.02
C SER A 43 7.05 -16.41 9.19
N ILE A 44 6.42 -17.54 8.84
CA ILE A 44 7.03 -18.57 7.97
C ILE A 44 7.23 -18.01 6.56
N SER A 45 6.25 -17.26 6.05
CA SER A 45 6.34 -16.59 4.76
C SER A 45 7.47 -15.56 4.72
N GLN A 46 7.64 -14.75 5.77
CA GLN A 46 8.75 -13.80 5.89
C GLN A 46 10.11 -14.49 5.98
N GLN A 47 10.22 -15.58 6.76
CA GLN A 47 11.45 -16.36 6.86
C GLN A 47 11.84 -16.99 5.51
N ASN A 48 10.85 -17.43 4.74
CA ASN A 48 11.05 -17.95 3.39
C ASN A 48 11.58 -16.86 2.44
N VAL A 49 10.99 -15.66 2.46
CA VAL A 49 11.47 -14.51 1.66
C VAL A 49 12.91 -14.15 2.02
N ALA A 50 13.23 -14.04 3.31
CA ALA A 50 14.58 -13.72 3.77
C ALA A 50 15.62 -14.75 3.30
N LYS A 51 15.28 -16.04 3.36
CA LYS A 51 16.12 -17.12 2.85
C LYS A 51 16.36 -16.99 1.34
N LEU A 52 15.31 -16.73 0.56
CA LEU A 52 15.43 -16.57 -0.89
C LEU A 52 16.29 -15.35 -1.25
N ILE A 53 16.14 -14.24 -0.52
CA ILE A 53 16.97 -13.04 -0.70
C ILE A 53 18.44 -13.35 -0.44
N ALA A 54 18.77 -14.05 0.65
CA ALA A 54 20.14 -14.46 0.93
C ALA A 54 20.72 -15.36 -0.19
N GLN A 55 19.89 -16.17 -0.82
CA GLN A 55 20.28 -17.05 -1.93
C GLN A 55 20.50 -16.32 -3.25
N LEU A 56 20.07 -15.06 -3.40
CA LEU A 56 20.36 -14.26 -4.59
C LEU A 56 21.85 -14.03 -4.78
N GLY A 57 22.63 -14.02 -3.70
CA GLY A 57 24.09 -13.86 -3.70
C GLY A 57 24.89 -15.16 -3.67
N ASP A 58 24.23 -16.32 -3.77
CA ASP A 58 24.91 -17.60 -3.56
C ASP A 58 26.02 -17.84 -4.60
N THR A 59 27.15 -18.38 -4.16
CA THR A 59 28.27 -18.75 -5.03
C THR A 59 27.87 -19.65 -6.21
N LYS A 60 26.86 -20.52 -6.02
CA LYS A 60 26.35 -21.44 -7.03
C LYS A 60 25.28 -20.76 -7.87
N TYR A 61 25.55 -20.61 -9.16
CA TYR A 61 24.63 -20.01 -10.14
C TYR A 61 23.21 -20.62 -10.10
N ALA A 62 23.11 -21.96 -10.00
CA ALA A 62 21.82 -22.64 -9.97
C ALA A 62 20.95 -22.24 -8.76
N ILE A 63 21.57 -21.95 -7.61
CA ILE A 63 20.86 -21.49 -6.41
C ILE A 63 20.35 -20.06 -6.63
N ARG A 64 21.19 -19.17 -7.17
CA ARG A 64 20.80 -17.79 -7.48
C ARG A 64 19.61 -17.74 -8.43
N GLU A 65 19.64 -18.54 -9.50
CA GLU A 65 18.57 -18.52 -10.49
C GLU A 65 17.27 -19.11 -9.94
N SER A 66 17.35 -20.19 -9.17
CA SER A 66 16.17 -20.76 -8.50
C SER A 66 15.54 -19.76 -7.52
N ALA A 67 16.35 -19.08 -6.70
CA ALA A 67 15.87 -18.06 -5.78
C ALA A 67 15.25 -16.88 -6.51
N THR A 68 15.87 -16.42 -7.60
CA THR A 68 15.36 -15.35 -8.45
C THR A 68 13.98 -15.72 -9.02
N GLN A 69 13.83 -16.94 -9.54
CA GLN A 69 12.55 -17.44 -10.07
C GLN A 69 11.47 -17.48 -9.00
N GLN A 70 11.78 -18.03 -7.82
CA GLN A 70 10.82 -18.11 -6.71
C GLN A 70 10.40 -16.73 -6.22
N LEU A 71 11.34 -15.80 -6.05
CA LEU A 71 11.02 -14.43 -5.64
C LEU A 71 10.16 -13.69 -6.66
N ARG A 72 10.37 -13.89 -7.97
CA ARG A 72 9.51 -13.29 -9.00
C ARG A 72 8.04 -13.71 -8.86
N LEU A 73 7.76 -14.94 -8.43
CA LEU A 73 6.39 -15.42 -8.25
C LEU A 73 5.67 -14.76 -7.06
N ILE A 74 6.44 -14.29 -6.08
CA ILE A 74 5.91 -13.70 -4.83
C ILE A 74 6.31 -12.23 -4.65
N ALA A 75 6.81 -11.58 -5.70
CA ALA A 75 7.47 -10.28 -5.61
C ALA A 75 6.55 -9.20 -5.05
N ASP A 76 5.25 -9.24 -5.37
CA ASP A 76 4.25 -8.30 -4.86
C ASP A 76 4.14 -8.30 -3.33
N HIS A 77 4.45 -9.44 -2.69
CA HIS A 77 4.45 -9.59 -1.22
C HIS A 77 5.84 -9.38 -0.58
N ALA A 78 6.88 -9.24 -1.40
CA ALA A 78 8.27 -9.12 -0.95
C ALA A 78 8.90 -7.76 -1.31
N ILE A 79 8.11 -6.78 -1.74
CA ILE A 79 8.59 -5.48 -2.24
C ILE A 79 9.52 -4.81 -1.23
N ASP A 80 9.15 -4.81 0.05
CA ASP A 80 9.89 -4.10 1.10
C ASP A 80 11.26 -4.74 1.32
N GLN A 81 11.30 -6.07 1.47
CA GLN A 81 12.53 -6.82 1.67
C GLN A 81 13.43 -6.76 0.42
N LEU A 82 12.84 -6.75 -0.78
CA LEU A 82 13.59 -6.58 -2.03
C LEU A 82 14.17 -5.17 -2.15
N LEU A 83 13.45 -4.13 -1.73
CA LEU A 83 13.96 -2.76 -1.69
C LEU A 83 15.10 -2.63 -0.68
N ASP A 84 14.97 -3.23 0.49
CA ASP A 84 16.04 -3.26 1.49
C ASP A 84 17.28 -3.96 0.94
N ALA A 85 17.11 -5.14 0.31
CA ALA A 85 18.20 -5.88 -0.31
C ALA A 85 18.87 -5.08 -1.45
N ALA A 86 18.08 -4.43 -2.31
CA ALA A 86 18.59 -3.64 -3.43
C ALA A 86 19.40 -2.42 -2.97
N ASN A 87 19.01 -1.78 -1.87
CA ASN A 87 19.63 -0.52 -1.43
C ASN A 87 20.72 -0.70 -0.37
N GLN A 88 20.67 -1.78 0.43
CA GLN A 88 21.49 -1.92 1.63
C GLN A 88 22.40 -3.16 1.63
N SER A 89 22.23 -4.09 0.69
CA SER A 89 23.08 -5.28 0.63
C SER A 89 24.53 -4.91 0.33
N ASN A 90 25.46 -5.51 1.10
CA ASN A 90 26.89 -5.43 0.81
C ASN A 90 27.33 -6.39 -0.30
N ASP A 91 26.48 -7.36 -0.66
CA ASP A 91 26.70 -8.21 -1.83
C ASP A 91 26.03 -7.61 -3.06
N LEU A 92 26.86 -7.33 -4.07
CA LEU A 92 26.45 -6.70 -5.32
C LEU A 92 25.49 -7.59 -6.13
N GLU A 93 25.69 -8.91 -6.14
CA GLU A 93 24.82 -9.83 -6.88
C GLU A 93 23.41 -9.86 -6.27
N THR A 94 23.30 -9.92 -4.94
CA THR A 94 22.03 -9.78 -4.21
C THR A 94 21.35 -8.45 -4.54
N ALA A 95 22.09 -7.33 -4.48
CA ALA A 95 21.53 -6.00 -4.72
C ALA A 95 20.97 -5.87 -6.15
N LEU A 96 21.76 -6.25 -7.16
CA LEU A 96 21.35 -6.14 -8.57
C LEU A 96 20.19 -7.07 -8.91
N ARG A 97 20.19 -8.32 -8.42
CA ARG A 97 19.06 -9.23 -8.65
C ARG A 97 17.79 -8.77 -7.96
N ALA A 98 17.88 -8.25 -6.74
CA ALA A 98 16.73 -7.68 -6.04
C ALA A 98 16.13 -6.51 -6.84
N GLN A 99 16.98 -5.61 -7.36
CA GLN A 99 16.56 -4.54 -8.26
C GLN A 99 15.86 -5.06 -9.52
N TRP A 100 16.43 -6.06 -10.19
CA TRP A 100 15.81 -6.65 -11.38
C TRP A 100 14.48 -7.35 -11.08
N ILE A 101 14.32 -7.96 -9.91
CA ILE A 101 13.05 -8.55 -9.50
C ILE A 101 12.01 -7.45 -9.28
N LEU A 102 12.36 -6.33 -8.64
CA LEU A 102 11.47 -5.17 -8.47
C LEU A 102 10.98 -4.62 -9.82
N GLU A 103 11.81 -4.68 -10.87
CA GLU A 103 11.39 -4.31 -12.23
C GLU A 103 10.33 -5.26 -12.80
N THR A 104 10.12 -6.46 -12.25
CA THR A 104 9.08 -7.40 -12.71
C THR A 104 7.73 -7.27 -12.00
N VAL A 105 7.71 -6.57 -10.85
CA VAL A 105 6.50 -6.35 -10.03
C VAL A 105 5.37 -5.74 -10.86
N SER A 106 4.14 -6.23 -10.64
CA SER A 106 2.99 -5.73 -11.39
C SER A 106 2.73 -4.26 -11.05
N LEU A 107 2.47 -3.45 -12.08
CA LEU A 107 2.03 -2.07 -11.86
C LEU A 107 0.58 -2.01 -11.37
N ILE A 108 -0.18 -3.09 -11.53
CA ILE A 108 -1.57 -3.24 -11.13
C ILE A 108 -1.59 -4.15 -9.91
N GLY A 109 -2.10 -3.64 -8.79
CA GLY A 109 -2.31 -4.40 -7.57
C GLY A 109 -3.62 -5.18 -7.59
N PRO A 110 -3.81 -6.12 -6.65
CA PRO A 110 -5.00 -6.97 -6.58
C PRO A 110 -6.29 -6.17 -6.29
N ASP A 111 -6.18 -5.06 -5.55
CA ASP A 111 -7.30 -4.21 -5.16
C ASP A 111 -7.48 -2.99 -6.08
N ASP A 112 -6.70 -2.90 -7.17
CA ASP A 112 -6.82 -1.77 -8.10
C ASP A 112 -8.10 -1.94 -8.95
N PRO A 113 -8.91 -0.88 -9.14
CA PRO A 113 -10.12 -0.97 -9.95
C PRO A 113 -9.79 -1.18 -11.44
N PRO A 114 -10.73 -1.72 -12.24
CA PRO A 114 -10.46 -2.09 -13.63
C PRO A 114 -9.98 -0.91 -14.50
N GLU A 115 -10.38 0.31 -14.18
CA GLU A 115 -9.94 1.54 -14.85
C GLU A 115 -8.43 1.75 -14.71
N VAL A 116 -7.84 1.40 -13.56
CA VAL A 116 -6.38 1.46 -13.36
C VAL A 116 -5.69 0.46 -14.27
N ALA A 117 -6.21 -0.76 -14.37
CA ALA A 117 -5.66 -1.79 -15.23
C ALA A 117 -5.65 -1.37 -16.71
N GLU A 118 -6.74 -0.78 -17.19
CA GLU A 118 -6.84 -0.25 -18.56
C GLU A 118 -5.85 0.90 -18.80
N LEU A 119 -5.70 1.81 -17.84
CA LEU A 119 -4.75 2.92 -17.93
C LEU A 119 -3.30 2.45 -17.95
N LEU A 120 -2.95 1.39 -17.21
CA LEU A 120 -1.58 0.87 -17.09
C LEU A 120 -1.25 -0.27 -18.07
N LYS A 121 -2.22 -0.73 -18.87
CA LYS A 121 -2.03 -1.77 -19.88
C LYS A 121 -0.91 -1.43 -20.86
N ASN A 122 0.12 -2.26 -20.95
CA ASN A 122 1.29 -2.02 -21.80
C ASN A 122 1.99 -0.67 -21.52
N PHE A 123 1.86 -0.10 -20.31
CA PHE A 123 2.36 1.24 -20.00
C PHE A 123 3.84 1.42 -20.36
N SER A 124 4.69 0.45 -20.03
CA SER A 124 6.14 0.52 -20.27
C SER A 124 6.53 0.62 -21.75
N SER A 125 5.69 0.17 -22.69
CA SER A 125 5.98 0.20 -24.14
C SER A 125 5.36 1.41 -24.86
N ARG A 126 4.61 2.25 -24.15
CA ARG A 126 4.00 3.47 -24.71
C ARG A 126 5.04 4.59 -24.86
N SER A 127 4.76 5.57 -25.74
CA SER A 127 5.58 6.78 -25.86
C SER A 127 5.53 7.62 -24.57
N LEU A 128 6.51 8.51 -24.37
CA LEU A 128 6.54 9.41 -23.21
C LEU A 128 5.24 10.23 -23.07
N SER A 129 4.69 10.76 -24.17
CA SER A 129 3.44 11.53 -24.16
C SER A 129 2.23 10.67 -23.76
N GLN A 130 2.19 9.41 -24.21
CA GLN A 130 1.15 8.45 -23.83
C GLN A 130 1.29 8.01 -22.36
N GLN A 131 2.52 7.87 -21.86
CA GLN A 131 2.78 7.59 -20.45
C GLN A 131 2.30 8.75 -19.57
N ILE A 132 2.70 9.98 -19.89
CA ILE A 132 2.23 11.19 -19.18
C ILE A 132 0.71 11.26 -19.17
N SER A 133 0.07 11.08 -20.33
CA SER A 133 -1.40 11.07 -20.44
C SER A 133 -2.05 10.00 -19.56
N ALA A 134 -1.50 8.79 -19.49
CA ALA A 134 -2.01 7.73 -18.62
C ALA A 134 -1.86 8.08 -17.14
N LEU A 135 -0.70 8.59 -16.72
CA LEU A 135 -0.45 8.99 -15.32
C LEU A 135 -1.35 10.18 -14.91
N SER A 136 -1.54 11.17 -15.78
CA SER A 136 -2.47 12.29 -15.53
C SER A 136 -3.93 11.87 -15.51
N ARG A 137 -4.31 10.77 -16.16
CA ARG A 137 -5.64 10.19 -16.06
C ARG A 137 -5.82 9.39 -14.77
N LEU A 138 -4.78 8.70 -14.30
CA LEU A 138 -4.82 7.96 -13.03
C LEU A 138 -5.17 8.88 -11.87
N ILE A 139 -4.47 10.02 -11.73
CA ILE A 139 -4.70 10.93 -10.59
C ILE A 139 -6.11 11.52 -10.55
N ARG A 140 -6.81 11.54 -11.69
CA ARG A 140 -8.18 12.06 -11.83
C ARG A 140 -9.26 10.99 -11.66
N LEU A 141 -8.89 9.74 -11.36
CA LEU A 141 -9.86 8.71 -11.05
C LEU A 141 -10.62 9.05 -9.77
N GLU A 142 -11.87 8.62 -9.70
CA GLU A 142 -12.72 8.83 -8.53
C GLU A 142 -12.11 8.19 -7.27
N GLU A 143 -12.50 8.73 -6.11
CA GLU A 143 -12.06 8.25 -4.79
C GLU A 143 -10.54 8.20 -4.59
N ASN A 144 -9.78 8.96 -5.38
CA ASN A 144 -8.32 8.94 -5.40
C ASN A 144 -7.73 7.56 -5.75
N ALA A 145 -8.45 6.74 -6.52
CA ALA A 145 -8.02 5.39 -6.90
C ALA A 145 -6.65 5.36 -7.62
N GLY A 146 -6.26 6.45 -8.27
CA GLY A 146 -4.94 6.59 -8.91
C GLY A 146 -3.76 6.78 -7.96
N VAL A 147 -3.98 7.13 -6.69
CA VAL A 147 -2.89 7.44 -5.76
C VAL A 147 -2.05 6.19 -5.45
N LYS A 148 -2.70 5.06 -5.13
CA LYS A 148 -2.02 3.78 -4.85
C LYS A 148 -1.12 3.31 -6.01
N PRO A 149 -1.60 3.21 -7.27
CA PRO A 149 -0.74 2.79 -8.39
C PRO A 149 0.38 3.80 -8.69
N LEU A 150 0.14 5.11 -8.55
CA LEU A 150 1.21 6.11 -8.68
C LEU A 150 2.27 5.97 -7.59
N ALA A 151 1.87 5.74 -6.33
CA ALA A 151 2.80 5.47 -5.24
C ALA A 151 3.61 4.18 -5.49
N ARG A 152 2.98 3.13 -6.03
CA ARG A 152 3.66 1.88 -6.43
C ARG A 152 4.71 2.13 -7.50
N LEU A 153 4.39 2.93 -8.53
CA LEU A 153 5.33 3.33 -9.59
C LEU A 153 6.53 4.09 -9.07
N ILE A 154 6.32 4.95 -8.07
CA ILE A 154 7.42 5.67 -7.41
C ILE A 154 8.30 4.70 -6.63
N ARG A 155 7.67 3.87 -5.79
CA ARG A 155 8.33 2.97 -4.84
C ARG A 155 9.18 1.90 -5.53
N THR A 156 8.68 1.28 -6.61
CA THR A 156 9.39 0.18 -7.28
C THR A 156 10.51 0.65 -8.20
N ASN A 157 10.63 1.96 -8.45
CA ASN A 157 11.70 2.60 -9.22
C ASN A 157 12.09 1.89 -10.54
N ARG A 158 11.11 1.33 -11.26
CA ARG A 158 11.32 0.58 -12.52
C ARG A 158 12.05 1.39 -13.59
N SER A 159 11.88 2.71 -13.58
CA SER A 159 12.66 3.66 -14.37
C SER A 159 12.71 4.98 -13.63
N ALA A 160 13.89 5.59 -13.52
CA ALA A 160 14.08 6.87 -12.86
C ALA A 160 13.13 7.94 -13.43
N SER A 161 12.94 7.97 -14.76
CA SER A 161 12.04 8.91 -15.43
C SER A 161 10.58 8.66 -15.06
N THR A 162 10.13 7.40 -15.03
CA THR A 162 8.73 7.06 -14.70
C THR A 162 8.41 7.36 -13.24
N SER A 163 9.30 6.96 -12.33
CA SER A 163 9.17 7.24 -10.89
C SER A 163 9.09 8.75 -10.65
N TYR A 164 9.99 9.52 -11.28
CA TYR A 164 10.00 10.98 -11.20
C TYR A 164 8.71 11.61 -11.73
N LEU A 165 8.22 11.18 -12.91
CA LEU A 165 6.98 11.70 -13.49
C LEU A 165 5.75 11.39 -12.62
N ALA A 166 5.66 10.18 -12.07
CA ALA A 166 4.58 9.81 -11.15
C ALA A 166 4.61 10.68 -9.88
N ALA A 167 5.80 10.94 -9.33
CA ALA A 167 5.97 11.84 -8.19
C ALA A 167 5.55 13.28 -8.50
N LEU A 168 5.95 13.82 -9.66
CA LEU A 168 5.55 15.16 -10.09
C LEU A 168 4.03 15.31 -10.23
N ILE A 169 3.37 14.33 -10.84
CA ILE A 169 1.91 14.35 -11.03
C ILE A 169 1.19 14.30 -9.68
N LEU A 170 1.64 13.45 -8.76
CA LEU A 170 1.10 13.40 -7.39
C LEU A 170 1.27 14.74 -6.65
N LEU A 171 2.44 15.37 -6.75
CA LEU A 171 2.72 16.66 -6.11
C LEU A 171 1.92 17.82 -6.71
N GLN A 172 1.60 17.75 -8.01
CA GLN A 172 0.82 18.78 -8.68
C GLN A 172 -0.64 18.78 -8.22
N GLU A 173 -1.24 17.60 -8.01
CA GLU A 173 -2.61 17.48 -7.51
C GLU A 173 -2.72 17.91 -6.05
N TRP A 174 -1.68 17.67 -5.24
CA TRP A 174 -1.68 17.98 -3.80
C TRP A 174 -1.58 19.49 -3.48
N ARG A 175 -1.49 20.38 -4.46
CA ARG A 175 -1.37 21.82 -4.16
C ARG A 175 -2.64 22.33 -3.46
N PRO A 176 -2.53 22.83 -2.21
CA PRO A 176 -3.67 23.26 -1.40
C PRO A 176 -4.33 24.54 -1.94
#